data_AF-A0A558G7U1-F1
#
_entry.id   AF-A0A558G7U1-F1
#
_cell.length_a   1.000
_cell.length_b   1.000
_cell.length_c   1.000
_cell.angle_alpha   90.00
_cell.angle_beta   90.00
_cell.angle_gamma   90.00
#
_symmetry.space_group_name_H-M   'P 1'
#
loop_
_entity.id
_entity.type
_entity.pdbx_description
1 polymer ?
#
loop_
_entity_poly.entity_id
_entity_poly.type
_entity_poly.pdbx_seq_one_letter_code
_entity_poly.pdbx_strand_id
1 'polypeptide(L)'
;MHAATRTSLMLAVILTVATAPVAAATGPTSPCFPGEGHQFDIGGEGAGIDLVVFLSMFENLGGEGGFGMEAGGSVGNDSIVQLRAGVAFDGVGPAAAFLSDPFSRFSVVYDYSMNLPMFADSGIESSYEDDGSPVGGLDAKSC
;
A
#
# COMPACT_ATOMS: atom_id res chain seq x y z
N MET A 1 -63.55 0.32 -51.79
CA MET A 1 -64.43 0.26 -50.59
C MET A 1 -64.18 -1.09 -49.94
N HIS A 2 -63.84 -1.11 -48.63
CA HIS A 2 -63.49 -2.27 -47.77
C HIS A 2 -62.18 -2.96 -48.12
N ALA A 3 -61.28 -3.41 -47.24
CA ALA A 3 -61.09 -3.54 -45.78
C ALA A 3 -59.54 -3.67 -45.60
N ALA A 4 -58.86 -3.69 -44.46
CA ALA A 4 -59.17 -3.87 -43.06
C ALA A 4 -57.99 -3.29 -42.25
N THR A 5 -58.33 -2.69 -41.11
CA THR A 5 -57.43 -2.12 -40.10
C THR A 5 -56.59 -3.23 -39.45
N ARG A 6 -55.26 -3.10 -39.48
CA ARG A 6 -54.36 -3.92 -38.65
C ARG A 6 -53.72 -3.03 -37.58
N THR A 7 -54.25 -3.15 -36.37
CA THR A 7 -53.81 -2.49 -35.15
C THR A 7 -52.49 -3.13 -34.70
N SER A 8 -51.35 -2.46 -34.94
CA SER A 8 -50.05 -2.85 -34.38
C SER A 8 -49.89 -2.21 -33.01
N LEU A 9 -50.11 -3.00 -31.95
CA LEU A 9 -49.69 -2.67 -30.59
C LEU A 9 -48.25 -3.20 -30.42
N MET A 10 -47.25 -2.36 -30.68
CA MET A 10 -45.85 -2.69 -30.41
C MET A 10 -45.44 -2.13 -29.04
N LEU A 11 -45.18 -3.07 -28.14
CA LEU A 11 -44.80 -2.94 -26.75
C LEU A 11 -43.44 -2.24 -26.62
N ALA A 12 -43.38 -1.08 -25.95
CA ALA A 12 -42.12 -0.42 -25.62
C ALA A 12 -41.46 -1.12 -24.42
N VAL A 13 -40.45 -1.95 -24.69
CA VAL A 13 -39.59 -2.53 -23.65
C VAL A 13 -38.55 -1.48 -23.27
N ILE A 14 -38.73 -0.87 -22.09
CA ILE A 14 -37.75 0.06 -21.51
C ILE A 14 -36.68 -0.78 -20.81
N LEU A 15 -35.49 -0.85 -21.42
CA LEU A 15 -34.32 -1.49 -20.81
C LEU A 15 -33.74 -0.53 -19.76
N THR A 16 -34.08 -0.71 -18.49
CA THR A 16 -33.40 0.00 -17.40
C THR A 16 -32.02 -0.60 -17.20
N VAL A 17 -30.99 0.06 -17.75
CA VAL A 17 -29.59 -0.27 -17.43
C VAL A 17 -29.34 0.18 -16.00
N ALA A 18 -29.33 -0.77 -15.06
CA ALA A 18 -28.91 -0.53 -13.70
C ALA A 18 -27.38 -0.31 -13.70
N THR A 19 -26.93 0.94 -13.68
CA THR A 19 -25.53 1.27 -13.43
C THR A 19 -25.27 1.09 -11.94
N ALA A 20 -24.77 -0.08 -11.54
CA ALA A 20 -24.21 -0.24 -10.21
C ALA A 20 -23.06 0.77 -10.04
N PRO A 21 -22.96 1.49 -8.90
CA PRO A 21 -21.83 2.36 -8.66
C PRO A 21 -20.56 1.48 -8.64
N VAL A 22 -19.60 1.81 -9.50
CA VAL A 22 -18.25 1.29 -9.36
C VAL A 22 -17.72 1.85 -8.04
N ALA A 23 -17.57 0.97 -7.05
CA ALA A 23 -16.83 1.34 -5.84
C ALA A 23 -15.43 1.77 -6.29
N ALA A 24 -14.98 2.96 -5.87
CA ALA A 24 -13.60 3.38 -6.07
C ALA A 24 -12.71 2.30 -5.45
N ALA A 25 -11.77 1.76 -6.22
CA ALA A 25 -10.76 0.86 -5.69
C ALA A 25 -9.90 1.68 -4.71
N THR A 26 -9.98 1.37 -3.42
CA THR A 26 -9.06 1.89 -2.40
C THR A 26 -7.68 1.32 -2.66
N GLY A 27 -6.65 2.16 -2.59
CA GLY A 27 -5.26 1.74 -2.72
C GLY A 27 -4.82 0.79 -1.58
N PRO A 28 -3.68 0.11 -1.74
CA PRO A 28 -3.08 -0.69 -0.67
C PRO A 28 -2.88 0.14 0.60
N THR A 29 -3.04 -0.49 1.76
CA THR A 29 -2.86 0.15 3.08
C THR A 29 -1.76 -0.56 3.84
N SER A 30 -1.08 0.16 4.74
CA SER A 30 0.03 -0.35 5.53
C SER A 30 -0.25 -0.14 7.02
N PRO A 31 0.22 -1.07 7.90
CA PRO A 31 0.24 -0.82 9.34
C PRO A 31 1.32 0.21 9.74
N CYS A 32 2.35 0.39 8.90
CA CYS A 32 3.50 1.25 9.14
C CYS A 32 3.26 2.70 8.69
N PHE A 33 2.58 2.87 7.56
CA PHE A 33 2.41 4.16 6.91
C PHE A 33 0.91 4.51 6.80
N PRO A 34 0.47 5.62 7.40
CA PRO A 34 -0.91 6.08 7.27
C PRO A 34 -1.26 6.37 5.81
N GLY A 35 -2.54 6.21 5.45
CA GLY A 35 -3.07 6.53 4.12
C GLY A 35 -2.97 5.38 3.12
N GLU A 36 -3.38 5.67 1.88
CA GLU A 36 -3.30 4.73 0.78
C GLU A 36 -1.94 4.85 0.07
N GLY A 37 -1.40 3.72 -0.37
CA GLY A 37 -0.18 3.64 -1.17
C GLY A 37 -0.47 3.45 -2.66
N HIS A 38 0.59 3.50 -3.45
CA HIS A 38 0.55 3.16 -4.87
C HIS A 38 1.36 1.90 -5.14
N GLN A 39 0.72 0.88 -5.72
CA GLN A 39 1.35 -0.40 -6.02
C GLN A 39 2.05 -0.37 -7.38
N PHE A 40 3.23 -0.99 -7.41
CA PHE A 40 4.02 -1.29 -8.60
C PHE A 40 4.39 -2.78 -8.55
N ASP A 41 4.03 -3.50 -9.60
CA ASP A 41 4.44 -4.88 -9.77
C ASP A 41 5.72 -4.90 -10.62
N ILE A 42 6.79 -5.48 -10.10
CA ILE A 42 8.09 -5.54 -10.77
C ILE A 42 8.47 -7.01 -10.96
N GLY A 43 8.70 -7.43 -12.20
CA GLY A 43 9.09 -8.81 -12.51
C GLY A 43 8.09 -9.50 -13.44
N GLY A 44 8.05 -10.84 -13.38
CA GLY A 44 7.24 -11.66 -14.27
C GLY A 44 7.10 -13.09 -13.77
N GLU A 45 6.85 -14.03 -14.68
CA GLU A 45 6.66 -15.43 -14.30
C GLU A 45 7.91 -16.00 -13.61
N GLY A 46 7.73 -16.46 -12.37
CA GLY A 46 8.75 -17.13 -11.57
C GLY A 46 9.42 -16.27 -10.50
N ALA A 47 9.54 -14.95 -10.68
CA ALA A 47 10.07 -14.04 -9.67
C ALA A 47 9.46 -12.65 -9.79
N GLY A 48 9.03 -12.09 -8.65
CA GLY A 48 8.34 -10.81 -8.59
C GLY A 48 8.69 -10.02 -7.34
N ILE A 49 8.49 -8.71 -7.43
CA ILE A 49 8.52 -7.79 -6.30
C ILE A 49 7.22 -6.99 -6.33
N ASP A 50 6.45 -7.09 -5.26
CA ASP A 50 5.31 -6.23 -4.98
C ASP A 50 5.84 -5.00 -4.22
N LEU A 51 5.86 -3.84 -4.86
CA LEU A 51 6.31 -2.59 -4.26
C LEU A 51 5.12 -1.65 -4.05
N VAL A 52 4.91 -1.19 -2.82
CA VAL A 52 3.94 -0.15 -2.50
C VAL A 52 4.67 1.07 -1.98
N VAL A 53 4.41 2.24 -2.58
CA VAL A 53 4.98 3.53 -2.15
C VAL A 53 3.90 4.36 -1.46
N PHE A 54 4.19 4.86 -0.27
CA PHE A 54 3.29 5.68 0.54
C PHE A 54 3.78 7.13 0.54
N LEU A 55 2.89 8.06 0.16
CA LEU A 55 3.18 9.49 0.01
C LEU A 55 2.25 10.38 0.84
N SER A 56 1.51 9.80 1.79
CA SER A 56 0.44 10.49 2.54
C SER A 56 0.92 11.75 3.26
N MET A 57 2.20 11.86 3.62
CA MET A 57 2.76 13.09 4.20
C MET A 57 2.63 14.31 3.28
N PHE A 58 2.65 14.11 1.96
CA PHE A 58 2.56 15.19 0.96
C PHE A 58 1.10 15.51 0.61
N GLU A 59 0.18 14.61 0.92
CA GLU A 59 -1.26 14.75 0.66
C GLU A 59 -1.98 15.45 1.82
N ASN A 60 -1.47 15.28 3.05
CA ASN A 60 -2.04 15.84 4.28
C ASN A 60 -1.03 16.73 5.02
N LEU A 61 -0.59 17.81 4.36
CA LEU A 61 0.42 18.72 4.91
C LEU A 61 -0.02 19.29 6.27
N GLY A 62 0.73 18.96 7.31
CA GLY A 62 0.51 19.42 8.69
C GLY A 62 -0.15 18.39 9.60
N GLY A 63 -0.85 17.40 9.04
CA GLY A 63 -1.38 16.26 9.78
C GLY A 63 -0.40 15.08 9.84
N GLU A 64 -0.83 14.00 10.49
CA GLU A 64 -0.11 12.73 10.46
C GLU A 64 0.01 12.21 9.02
N GLY A 65 1.15 11.59 8.71
CA GLY A 65 1.40 11.01 7.40
C GLY A 65 2.68 10.17 7.38
N GLY A 66 2.99 9.61 6.23
CA GLY A 66 4.20 8.83 6.02
C GLY A 66 4.80 9.06 4.65
N PHE A 67 6.11 8.88 4.56
CA PHE A 67 6.83 8.71 3.31
C PHE A 67 7.70 7.47 3.42
N GLY A 68 7.40 6.48 2.59
CA GLY A 68 8.10 5.21 2.66
C GLY A 68 7.64 4.24 1.60
N MET A 69 8.13 3.03 1.75
CA MET A 69 7.79 1.93 0.86
C MET A 69 7.68 0.62 1.63
N GLU A 70 6.86 -0.28 1.11
CA GLU A 70 6.84 -1.69 1.45
C GLU A 70 7.17 -2.48 0.18
N ALA A 71 8.16 -3.36 0.23
CA ALA A 71 8.57 -4.20 -0.88
C ALA A 71 8.58 -5.67 -0.43
N GLY A 72 7.88 -6.53 -1.16
CA GLY A 72 7.87 -7.97 -0.96
C GLY A 72 8.42 -8.69 -2.18
N GLY A 73 9.57 -9.36 -2.05
CA GLY A 73 10.16 -10.17 -3.10
C GLY A 73 9.78 -11.64 -2.96
N SER A 74 9.36 -12.28 -4.06
CA SER A 74 8.96 -13.68 -4.11
C SER A 74 9.57 -14.42 -5.30
N VAL A 75 9.72 -15.73 -5.13
CA VAL A 75 10.09 -16.67 -6.21
C VAL A 75 9.09 -17.83 -6.18
N GLY A 76 8.38 -18.05 -7.28
CA GLY A 76 7.26 -19.00 -7.30
C GLY A 76 6.18 -18.62 -6.29
N ASN A 77 5.95 -19.47 -5.29
CA ASN A 77 5.01 -19.21 -4.19
C ASN A 77 5.73 -18.84 -2.88
N ASP A 78 7.06 -18.76 -2.91
CA ASP A 78 7.86 -18.53 -1.72
C ASP A 78 8.17 -17.05 -1.55
N SER A 79 7.86 -16.50 -0.38
CA SER A 79 8.32 -15.18 0.02
C SER A 79 9.80 -15.26 0.43
N ILE A 80 10.62 -14.44 -0.21
CA ILE A 80 12.07 -14.45 -0.05
C ILE A 80 12.54 -13.27 0.80
N VAL A 81 11.96 -12.10 0.58
CA VAL A 81 12.37 -10.89 1.28
C VAL A 81 11.17 -9.96 1.48
N GLN A 82 11.12 -9.30 2.62
CA GLN A 82 10.25 -8.17 2.87
C GLN A 82 11.09 -7.02 3.42
N LEU A 83 10.82 -5.82 2.93
CA LEU A 83 11.41 -4.59 3.44
C LEU A 83 10.30 -3.55 3.57
N ARG A 84 10.19 -2.97 4.75
CA ARG A 84 9.40 -1.76 5.00
C ARG A 84 10.37 -0.72 5.50
N ALA A 85 10.44 0.40 4.79
CA ALA A 85 11.40 1.43 5.11
C ALA A 85 10.83 2.80 4.78
N GLY A 86 11.02 3.75 5.69
CA GLY A 86 10.56 5.11 5.48
C GLY A 86 10.58 5.95 6.75
N VAL A 87 9.79 7.01 6.72
CA VAL A 87 9.65 7.97 7.81
C VAL A 87 8.17 8.18 8.07
N ALA A 88 7.77 8.01 9.32
CA ALA A 88 6.47 8.39 9.83
C ALA A 88 6.53 9.83 10.37
N PHE A 89 5.47 10.60 10.13
CA PHE A 89 5.32 11.97 10.60
C PHE A 89 4.07 12.08 11.48
N ASP A 90 4.23 12.52 12.72
CA ASP A 90 3.14 12.67 13.68
C ASP A 90 2.33 13.97 13.50
N GLY A 91 2.54 14.70 12.40
CA GLY A 91 1.96 16.03 12.20
C GLY A 91 2.72 17.13 12.91
N VAL A 92 2.41 18.40 12.62
CA VAL A 92 3.14 19.54 13.18
C VAL A 92 2.87 19.76 14.67
N GLY A 93 1.71 19.34 15.18
CA GLY A 93 1.34 19.56 16.58
C GLY A 93 1.37 21.05 16.98
N PRO A 94 1.67 21.37 18.26
CA PRO A 94 1.79 22.75 18.72
C PRO A 94 2.97 23.50 18.07
N ALA A 95 2.70 24.67 17.50
CA ALA A 95 3.68 25.45 16.73
C ALA A 95 4.99 25.73 17.49
N ALA A 96 4.92 26.06 18.79
CA ALA A 96 6.13 26.36 19.58
C ALA A 96 7.06 25.14 19.73
N ALA A 97 6.49 23.94 19.93
CA ALA A 97 7.26 22.71 20.04
C ALA A 97 7.89 22.33 18.69
N PHE A 98 7.10 22.41 17.61
CA PHE A 98 7.58 22.15 16.27
C PHE A 98 8.72 23.09 15.84
N LEU A 99 8.61 24.38 16.14
CA LEU A 99 9.63 25.35 15.79
C LEU A 99 10.91 25.18 16.61
N SER A 100 10.83 24.64 17.83
CA SER A 100 12.01 24.35 18.64
C SER A 100 12.74 23.09 18.20
N ASP A 101 12.00 22.06 17.77
CA ASP A 101 12.57 20.81 17.28
C ASP A 101 11.58 20.12 16.30
N PRO A 102 11.67 20.40 15.00
CA PRO A 102 10.78 19.79 14.01
C PRO A 102 11.08 18.31 13.78
N PHE A 103 12.31 17.86 14.06
CA PHE A 103 12.72 16.47 13.85
C PHE A 103 12.11 15.53 14.87
N SER A 104 11.77 16.02 16.07
CA SER A 104 11.01 15.28 17.09
C SER A 104 9.65 14.75 16.62
N ARG A 105 9.13 15.22 15.48
CA ARG A 105 7.87 14.76 14.88
C ARG A 105 8.04 13.65 13.85
N PHE A 106 9.28 13.26 13.55
CA PHE A 106 9.61 12.23 12.60
C PHE A 106 10.19 11.02 13.30
N SER A 107 9.73 9.84 12.92
CA SER A 107 10.32 8.58 13.34
C SER A 107 10.69 7.75 12.12
N VAL A 108 11.82 7.06 12.20
CA VAL A 108 12.21 6.12 11.14
C VAL A 108 11.47 4.82 11.35
N VAL A 109 10.92 4.29 10.27
CA VAL A 109 10.33 2.96 10.21
C VAL A 109 11.28 2.06 9.43
N TYR A 110 11.63 0.93 10.01
CA TYR A 110 12.41 -0.12 9.38
C TYR A 110 11.93 -1.48 9.87
N ASP A 111 11.60 -2.37 8.95
CA ASP A 111 11.27 -3.77 9.20
C ASP A 111 11.78 -4.57 8.00
N TYR A 112 12.73 -5.45 8.25
CA TYR A 112 13.32 -6.32 7.27
C TYR A 112 13.18 -7.78 7.68
N SER A 113 12.71 -8.60 6.74
CA SER A 113 12.79 -10.05 6.88
C SER A 113 13.29 -10.67 5.58
N MET A 114 14.07 -11.73 5.72
CA MET A 114 14.55 -12.56 4.63
C MET A 114 14.39 -14.02 5.00
N ASN A 115 13.90 -14.80 4.07
CA ASN A 115 13.72 -16.22 4.21
C ASN A 115 14.21 -16.92 2.94
N LEU A 116 15.06 -17.93 3.10
CA LEU A 116 15.69 -18.68 2.02
C LEU A 116 15.30 -20.16 2.14
N PRO A 117 14.11 -20.56 1.67
CA PRO A 117 13.54 -21.89 1.89
C PRO A 117 14.43 -23.04 1.42
N MET A 118 15.26 -22.82 0.39
CA MET A 118 16.20 -23.82 -0.11
C MET A 118 17.23 -24.29 0.93
N PHE A 119 17.41 -23.53 2.01
CA PHE A 119 18.33 -23.86 3.09
C PHE A 119 17.65 -24.36 4.36
N ALA A 120 16.31 -24.43 4.42
CA ALA A 120 15.57 -24.80 5.63
C ALA A 120 16.02 -26.14 6.24
N ASP A 121 16.35 -27.13 5.40
CA ASP A 121 16.81 -28.47 5.83
C ASP A 121 18.34 -28.63 5.80
N SER A 122 19.10 -27.54 5.55
CA SER A 122 20.55 -27.61 5.37
C SER A 122 21.33 -27.55 6.68
N GLY A 123 20.68 -27.21 7.79
CA GLY A 123 21.32 -26.94 9.09
C GLY A 123 22.07 -25.61 9.16
N ILE A 124 21.95 -24.76 8.14
CA ILE A 124 22.43 -23.37 8.10
C ILE A 124 21.24 -22.45 8.36
N GLU A 125 21.49 -21.30 8.98
CA GLU A 125 20.49 -20.24 9.15
C GLU A 125 19.88 -19.86 7.79
N SER A 126 18.57 -20.09 7.65
CA SER A 126 17.82 -19.82 6.42
C SER A 126 16.97 -18.56 6.51
N SER A 127 16.89 -17.94 7.69
CA SER A 127 16.06 -16.77 7.94
C SER A 127 16.85 -15.65 8.64
N TYR A 128 16.46 -14.42 8.39
CA TYR A 128 16.99 -13.25 9.08
C TYR A 128 15.90 -12.21 9.22
N GLU A 129 15.79 -11.62 10.39
CA GLU A 129 14.82 -10.56 10.71
C GLU A 129 15.56 -9.42 11.42
N ASP A 130 15.22 -8.18 11.09
CA ASP A 130 15.80 -6.99 11.68
C ASP A 130 14.80 -5.84 11.65
N ASP A 131 14.41 -5.35 12.82
CA ASP A 131 13.55 -4.19 13.04
C ASP A 131 14.34 -2.99 13.63
N GLY A 132 15.65 -3.14 13.77
CA GLY A 132 16.53 -2.09 14.25
C GLY A 132 16.77 -1.05 13.17
N SER A 133 16.45 0.23 13.45
CA SER A 133 16.72 1.31 12.50
C SER A 133 18.21 1.31 12.07
N PRO A 134 18.51 1.12 10.76
CA PRO A 134 19.88 1.11 10.25
C PRO A 134 20.48 2.52 10.23
N VAL A 135 19.69 3.54 10.56
CA VAL A 135 20.07 4.95 10.61
C VAL A 135 20.01 5.48 12.04
N GLY A 136 21.03 6.23 12.43
CA GLY A 136 21.10 6.94 13.70
C GLY A 136 20.61 8.38 13.60
N GLY A 137 20.19 8.95 14.72
CA GLY A 137 19.86 10.38 14.83
C GLY A 137 18.36 10.71 14.77
N LEU A 138 17.50 9.71 14.59
CA LEU A 138 16.05 9.81 14.76
C LEU A 138 15.56 8.63 15.61
N ASP A 139 14.42 8.82 16.27
CA ASP A 139 13.76 7.74 16.98
C ASP A 139 13.25 6.69 15.99
N ALA A 140 13.43 5.41 16.33
CA ALA A 140 12.89 4.30 15.59
C ALA A 140 11.47 3.99 16.09
N LYS A 141 10.57 3.67 15.17
CA LYS A 141 9.20 3.23 15.46
C LYS A 141 8.94 1.92 14.75
N SER A 142 8.40 0.95 15.49
CA SER A 142 7.93 -0.30 14.90
C SER A 142 6.63 -0.08 14.14
N CYS A 143 6.42 -0.94 13.14
CA CYS A 143 5.07 -1.28 12.71
C CYS A 143 4.40 -2.19 13.76
#